data_AF-A0A8H5KMJ7-F1
#
_entry.id   AF-A0A8H5KMJ7-F1
#
_cell.length_a   1.000
_cell.length_b   1.000
_cell.length_c   1.000
_cell.angle_alpha   90.00
_cell.angle_beta   90.00
_cell.angle_gamma   90.00
#
_symmetry.space_group_name_H-M   'P 1'
#
loop_
_entity.id
_entity.type
_entity.pdbx_description
1 polymer ?
#
loop_
_entity_poly.entity_id
_entity_poly.type
_entity_poly.pdbx_seq_one_letter_code
_entity_poly.pdbx_strand_id
1 'polypeptide(L)'
;MAKQDKSLDVVIIGAGLAGLLAARVLREKHNVKVYERSTTPIEVGAAINVGPNGVRILETLGFDRSRAGSLPVGATKVFTKEGHLQLDEENSYVEKYAADGIKSIVRPHVVGDAALQTARPSALPAFLFTLALDDIKAALEIAKNIKLWQLRDQEPLPTYVRGRAVSIGDAAHVMTPHQGQGGTQAVEDAEGFRLFLQKGVTSEHVPELLKGFETVCRPRASQIQNNTRKAKNKRTAEEVYRFEKINWTYGGIMEELKAVKETSGMRRCK
;
A
#
# COMPACT_ATOMS: atom_id res chain seq x y z
N MET A 1 16.59 -14.10 -36.31
CA MET A 1 17.47 -13.71 -35.17
C MET A 1 16.59 -13.23 -34.03
N ALA A 2 16.64 -13.86 -32.86
CA ALA A 2 15.91 -13.36 -31.69
C ALA A 2 16.47 -11.99 -31.29
N LYS A 3 15.64 -10.94 -31.26
CA LYS A 3 16.03 -9.62 -30.73
C LYS A 3 16.59 -9.85 -29.31
N GLN A 4 17.85 -9.48 -29.07
CA GLN A 4 18.43 -9.51 -27.72
C GLN A 4 17.52 -8.74 -26.75
N ASP A 5 17.30 -9.34 -25.59
CA ASP A 5 16.51 -8.75 -24.50
C ASP A 5 17.28 -7.55 -23.94
N LYS A 6 17.04 -6.35 -24.47
CA LYS A 6 17.73 -5.13 -24.06
C LYS A 6 17.12 -4.60 -22.76
N SER A 7 17.98 -4.27 -21.79
CA SER A 7 17.56 -3.55 -20.60
C SER A 7 17.06 -2.15 -20.96
N LEU A 8 16.07 -1.67 -20.20
CA LEU A 8 15.61 -0.29 -20.26
C LEU A 8 16.43 0.57 -19.29
N ASP A 9 16.64 1.84 -19.63
CA ASP A 9 17.09 2.86 -18.69
C ASP A 9 15.87 3.56 -18.11
N VAL A 10 15.63 3.36 -16.81
CA VAL A 10 14.46 3.87 -16.10
C VAL A 10 14.89 4.90 -15.05
N VAL A 11 14.20 6.03 -15.06
CA VAL A 11 14.34 7.09 -14.06
C VAL A 11 13.11 7.08 -13.16
N ILE A 12 13.34 7.05 -11.85
CA ILE A 12 12.32 7.19 -10.81
C ILE A 12 12.61 8.48 -10.05
N ILE A 13 11.58 9.32 -9.90
CA ILE A 13 11.66 10.59 -9.17
C ILE A 13 10.83 10.41 -7.89
N GLY A 14 11.51 10.43 -6.73
CA GLY A 14 10.96 10.18 -5.40
C GLY A 14 11.37 8.82 -4.84
N ALA A 15 11.98 8.81 -3.66
CA ALA A 15 12.34 7.61 -2.90
C ALA A 15 11.33 7.28 -1.78
N GLY A 16 10.05 7.63 -2.00
CA GLY A 16 8.95 7.13 -1.18
C GLY A 16 8.72 5.63 -1.37
N LEU A 17 7.78 5.07 -0.60
CA LEU A 17 7.47 3.64 -0.60
C LEU A 17 7.24 3.09 -2.02
N ALA A 18 6.37 3.71 -2.82
CA ALA A 18 6.08 3.29 -4.19
C ALA A 18 7.32 3.34 -5.10
N GLY A 19 8.13 4.41 -5.00
CA GLY A 19 9.33 4.58 -5.83
C GLY A 19 10.41 3.55 -5.53
N LEU A 20 10.66 3.25 -4.25
CA LEU A 20 11.64 2.23 -3.84
C LEU A 20 11.18 0.81 -4.18
N LEU A 21 9.89 0.51 -4.03
CA LEU A 21 9.33 -0.78 -4.44
C LEU A 21 9.37 -0.95 -5.96
N ALA A 22 9.00 0.06 -6.74
CA ALA A 22 9.13 0.05 -8.19
C ALA A 22 10.59 -0.16 -8.62
N ALA A 23 11.54 0.51 -7.95
CA ALA A 23 12.96 0.32 -8.21
C ALA A 23 13.40 -1.12 -7.92
N ARG A 24 12.93 -1.73 -6.82
CA ARG A 24 13.24 -3.12 -6.49
C ARG A 24 12.75 -4.09 -7.56
N VAL A 25 11.55 -3.90 -8.09
CA VAL A 25 10.98 -4.75 -9.17
C VAL A 25 11.73 -4.55 -10.48
N LEU A 26 11.86 -3.30 -10.94
CA LEU A 26 12.44 -3.00 -12.26
C LEU A 26 13.94 -3.36 -12.35
N ARG A 27 14.68 -3.31 -11.23
CA ARG A 27 16.10 -3.71 -11.17
C ARG A 27 16.36 -5.18 -11.45
N GLU A 28 15.34 -6.03 -11.48
CA GLU A 28 15.49 -7.44 -11.87
C GLU A 28 15.93 -7.58 -13.34
N LYS A 29 15.65 -6.58 -14.18
CA LYS A 29 15.98 -6.63 -15.62
C LYS A 29 16.48 -5.31 -16.21
N HIS A 30 16.32 -4.19 -15.51
CA HIS A 30 16.53 -2.86 -16.07
C HIS A 30 17.50 -2.02 -15.24
N ASN A 31 18.08 -1.02 -15.88
CA ASN A 31 18.95 -0.05 -15.25
C ASN A 31 18.09 1.04 -14.60
N VAL A 32 18.04 1.10 -13.28
CA VAL A 32 17.13 2.02 -12.56
C VAL A 32 17.91 3.04 -11.73
N LYS A 33 17.70 4.32 -12.02
CA LYS A 33 18.19 5.46 -11.24
C LYS A 33 17.04 6.09 -10.45
N VAL A 34 17.22 6.23 -9.14
CA VAL A 34 16.26 6.87 -8.24
C VAL A 34 16.81 8.23 -7.84
N TYR A 35 16.03 9.29 -8.04
CA TYR A 35 16.36 10.65 -7.63
C TYR A 35 15.44 11.05 -6.47
N GLU A 36 16.02 11.50 -5.37
CA GLU A 36 15.30 12.00 -4.20
C GLU A 36 15.88 13.37 -3.82
N ARG A 37 15.00 14.31 -3.47
CA ARG A 37 15.39 15.65 -3.03
C ARG A 37 15.97 15.63 -1.63
N SER A 38 15.42 14.78 -0.75
CA SER A 38 15.92 14.62 0.61
C SER A 38 17.30 13.98 0.63
N THR A 39 18.28 14.66 1.22
CA THR A 39 19.65 14.15 1.36
C THR A 39 19.78 13.10 2.47
N THR A 40 18.79 12.99 3.34
CA THR A 40 18.74 12.02 4.45
C THR A 40 17.40 11.29 4.42
N PRO A 41 17.34 9.98 4.66
CA PRO A 41 16.09 9.30 4.95
C PRO A 41 15.52 9.89 6.26
N ILE A 42 14.58 10.83 6.14
CA ILE A 42 13.89 11.36 7.32
C ILE A 42 12.73 10.41 7.59
N GLU A 43 12.88 9.59 8.62
CA GLU A 43 11.78 8.81 9.16
C GLU A 43 10.73 9.77 9.72
N VAL A 44 9.60 9.88 9.01
CA VAL A 44 8.47 10.72 9.42
C VAL A 44 7.75 10.13 10.64
N GLY A 45 8.11 8.87 10.97
CA GLY A 45 7.49 8.09 12.03
C GLY A 45 6.04 7.77 11.72
N ALA A 46 5.66 7.55 10.45
CA ALA A 46 4.29 7.17 10.09
C ALA A 46 4.09 5.64 10.20
N ALA A 47 3.03 5.16 10.88
CA ALA A 47 2.71 3.74 10.83
C ALA A 47 2.18 3.39 9.44
N ILE A 48 2.63 2.25 8.91
CA ILE A 48 2.18 1.72 7.63
C ILE A 48 1.31 0.50 7.92
N ASN A 49 0.15 0.47 7.29
CA ASN A 49 -0.69 -0.71 7.21
C ASN A 49 -0.57 -1.31 5.81
N VAL A 50 -0.40 -2.62 5.72
CA VAL A 50 -0.37 -3.37 4.47
C VAL A 50 -1.33 -4.55 4.58
N GLY A 51 -2.40 -4.55 3.78
CA GLY A 51 -3.33 -5.67 3.69
C GLY A 51 -2.72 -6.96 3.09
N PRO A 52 -3.41 -8.11 3.24
CA PRO A 52 -3.00 -9.44 2.75
C PRO A 52 -2.42 -9.49 1.33
N ASN A 53 -3.13 -8.87 0.39
CA ASN A 53 -2.72 -8.72 -1.00
C ASN A 53 -1.35 -8.05 -1.15
N GLY A 54 -1.10 -6.96 -0.41
CA GLY A 54 0.20 -6.30 -0.41
C GLY A 54 1.29 -7.17 0.22
N VAL A 55 0.97 -7.89 1.29
CA VAL A 55 1.92 -8.79 1.97
C VAL A 55 2.36 -9.93 1.04
N ARG A 56 1.42 -10.59 0.37
CA ARG A 56 1.71 -11.62 -0.63
C ARG A 56 2.68 -11.11 -1.70
N ILE A 57 2.48 -9.87 -2.17
CA ILE A 57 3.39 -9.26 -3.15
C ILE A 57 4.78 -9.04 -2.54
N LEU A 58 4.86 -8.44 -1.35
CA LEU A 58 6.11 -8.16 -0.65
C LEU A 58 6.94 -9.44 -0.42
N GLU A 59 6.30 -10.55 -0.07
CA GLU A 59 6.95 -11.85 0.06
C GLU A 59 7.62 -12.28 -1.25
N THR A 60 6.97 -12.05 -2.40
CA THR A 60 7.62 -12.32 -3.71
C THR A 60 8.80 -11.41 -4.03
N LEU A 61 8.95 -10.28 -3.34
CA LEU A 61 10.08 -9.36 -3.49
C LEU A 61 11.25 -9.66 -2.52
N GLY A 62 11.11 -10.69 -1.69
CA GLY A 62 12.08 -11.07 -0.66
C GLY A 62 11.96 -10.23 0.62
N PHE A 63 10.77 -9.69 0.90
CA PHE A 63 10.53 -8.98 2.16
C PHE A 63 10.57 -9.95 3.35
N ASP A 64 11.46 -9.66 4.30
CA ASP A 64 11.58 -10.40 5.54
C ASP A 64 10.77 -9.73 6.66
N ARG A 65 9.65 -10.37 6.99
CA ARG A 65 8.69 -9.94 8.01
C ARG A 65 9.30 -9.92 9.41
N SER A 66 10.22 -10.84 9.70
CA SER A 66 10.88 -10.97 11.00
C SER A 66 11.89 -9.85 11.20
N ARG A 67 12.72 -9.59 10.19
CA ARG A 67 13.69 -8.49 10.19
C ARG A 67 13.02 -7.12 10.27
N ALA A 68 11.85 -6.97 9.65
CA ALA A 68 11.06 -5.75 9.72
C ALA A 68 10.32 -5.56 11.06
N GLY A 69 10.34 -6.56 11.96
CA GLY A 69 9.60 -6.53 13.21
C GLY A 69 8.08 -6.43 13.02
N SER A 70 7.54 -6.97 11.93
CA SER A 70 6.10 -6.89 11.66
C SER A 70 5.28 -7.82 12.57
N LEU A 71 4.05 -7.43 12.90
CA LEU A 71 3.10 -8.29 13.62
C LEU A 71 1.97 -8.72 12.67
N PRO A 72 1.60 -10.01 12.65
CA PRO A 72 0.41 -10.48 11.95
C PRO A 72 -0.85 -9.95 12.64
N VAL A 73 -1.91 -9.75 11.86
CA VAL A 73 -3.22 -9.32 12.38
C VAL A 73 -4.09 -10.56 12.59
N GLY A 74 -4.19 -11.05 13.84
CA GLY A 74 -4.94 -12.28 14.16
C GLY A 74 -6.46 -12.10 14.33
N ALA A 75 -6.95 -10.90 14.66
CA ALA A 75 -8.38 -10.64 14.84
C ALA A 75 -8.74 -9.17 14.58
N THR A 76 -9.99 -8.92 14.20
CA THR A 76 -10.59 -7.60 14.09
C THR A 76 -11.73 -7.50 15.08
N LYS A 77 -11.65 -6.50 15.97
CA LYS A 77 -12.76 -6.14 16.86
C LYS A 77 -13.22 -4.73 16.56
N VAL A 78 -14.52 -4.52 16.46
CA VAL A 78 -15.14 -3.20 16.28
C VAL A 78 -15.97 -2.90 17.51
N PHE A 79 -15.82 -1.71 18.08
CA PHE A 79 -16.59 -1.24 19.22
C PHE A 79 -17.39 0.02 18.85
N THR A 80 -18.56 0.21 19.47
CA THR A 80 -19.28 1.48 19.42
C THR A 80 -18.48 2.57 20.15
N LYS A 81 -18.92 3.83 20.02
CA LYS A 81 -18.32 4.95 20.76
C LYS A 81 -18.46 4.79 22.28
N GLU A 82 -19.47 4.06 22.71
CA GLU A 82 -19.78 3.73 24.10
C GLU A 82 -18.97 2.51 24.59
N GLY A 83 -18.13 1.91 23.73
CA GLY A 83 -17.27 0.78 24.09
C GLY A 83 -17.95 -0.59 23.96
N HIS A 84 -19.14 -0.68 23.37
CA HIS A 84 -19.82 -1.95 23.16
C HIS A 84 -19.27 -2.67 21.93
N LEU A 85 -18.96 -3.96 22.07
CA LEU A 85 -18.49 -4.79 20.95
C LEU A 85 -19.59 -4.93 19.88
N GLN A 86 -19.28 -4.55 18.64
CA GLN A 86 -20.15 -4.69 17.46
C GLN A 86 -19.73 -5.83 16.53
N LEU A 87 -18.42 -6.10 16.43
CA LEU A 87 -17.87 -7.15 15.59
C LEU A 87 -16.67 -7.76 16.32
N ASP A 88 -16.60 -9.08 16.32
CA ASP A 88 -15.49 -9.86 16.87
C ASP A 88 -15.23 -11.01 15.88
N GLU A 89 -14.41 -10.74 14.89
CA GLU A 89 -14.00 -11.74 13.91
C GLU A 89 -12.56 -12.14 14.18
N GLU A 90 -12.35 -13.42 14.49
CA GLU A 90 -11.06 -14.05 14.29
C GLU A 90 -10.76 -14.00 12.79
N ASN A 91 -9.70 -13.29 12.41
CA ASN A 91 -9.39 -13.15 11.00
C ASN A 91 -8.59 -14.38 10.57
N SER A 92 -9.20 -15.30 9.82
CA SER A 92 -8.42 -16.24 9.00
C SER A 92 -8.04 -15.59 7.66
N TYR A 93 -7.36 -14.44 7.71
CA TYR A 93 -6.88 -13.79 6.49
C TYR A 93 -6.01 -14.73 5.65
N VAL A 94 -5.21 -15.58 6.30
CA VAL A 94 -4.48 -16.68 5.64
C VAL A 94 -5.41 -17.62 4.86
N GLU A 95 -6.49 -18.12 5.45
CA GLU A 95 -7.39 -19.06 4.76
C GLU A 95 -8.17 -18.38 3.64
N LYS A 96 -8.59 -17.12 3.83
CA LYS A 96 -9.47 -16.40 2.91
C LYS A 96 -8.72 -15.68 1.78
N TYR A 97 -7.49 -15.24 2.02
CA TYR A 97 -6.70 -14.39 1.11
C TYR A 97 -5.25 -14.87 0.91
N ALA A 98 -4.90 -16.05 1.42
CA ALA A 98 -3.57 -16.67 1.33
C ALA A 98 -2.42 -15.91 2.03
N ALA A 99 -2.71 -14.84 2.77
CA ALA A 99 -1.74 -14.09 3.58
C ALA A 99 -2.43 -13.27 4.68
N ASP A 100 -1.72 -12.99 5.77
CA ASP A 100 -2.15 -11.99 6.77
C ASP A 100 -1.74 -10.58 6.37
N GLY A 101 -2.41 -9.57 6.93
CA GLY A 101 -1.92 -8.19 6.90
C GLY A 101 -0.72 -7.94 7.81
N ILE A 102 -0.04 -6.82 7.60
CA ILE A 102 1.02 -6.29 8.48
C ILE A 102 0.61 -4.89 8.95
N LYS A 103 0.71 -4.65 10.26
CA LYS A 103 0.64 -3.31 10.85
C LYS A 103 1.99 -2.93 11.46
N SER A 104 2.41 -1.66 11.32
CA SER A 104 3.48 -1.12 12.16
C SER A 104 3.07 -1.16 13.63
N ILE A 105 4.01 -1.50 14.50
CA ILE A 105 3.75 -1.70 15.92
C ILE A 105 3.63 -0.35 16.63
N VAL A 106 2.79 -0.30 17.66
CA VAL A 106 3.09 0.53 18.83
C VAL A 106 3.24 -0.40 20.03
N ARG A 107 4.40 -0.35 20.68
CA ARG A 107 4.69 -1.18 21.85
C ARG A 107 4.37 -0.39 23.12
N PRO A 108 3.48 -0.89 24.00
CA PRO A 108 3.12 -0.22 25.26
C PRO A 108 4.27 -0.10 26.27
N HIS A 109 5.37 -0.84 26.10
CA HIS A 109 6.48 -0.92 27.06
C HIS A 109 7.83 -0.83 26.34
N VAL A 110 8.35 0.39 26.18
CA VAL A 110 9.76 0.61 25.81
C VAL A 110 10.36 1.66 26.74
N VAL A 111 10.33 1.37 28.04
CA VAL A 111 11.19 2.03 29.03
C VAL A 111 11.92 0.91 29.76
N GLY A 112 13.18 0.62 29.39
CA GLY A 112 14.07 -0.23 30.18
C GLY A 112 14.72 -1.46 29.51
N ASP A 113 14.44 -1.78 28.25
CA ASP A 113 15.09 -2.94 27.59
C ASP A 113 16.50 -2.57 27.06
N ALA A 114 17.52 -3.28 27.54
CA ALA A 114 18.92 -3.08 27.17
C ALA A 114 19.19 -3.34 25.68
N ALA A 115 18.35 -4.14 25.01
CA ALA A 115 18.47 -4.44 23.58
C ALA A 115 18.29 -3.22 22.65
N LEU A 116 17.85 -2.07 23.19
CA LEU A 116 17.56 -0.85 22.45
C LEU A 116 18.51 0.33 22.74
N GLN A 117 19.62 0.14 23.47
CA GLN A 117 20.65 1.18 23.58
C GLN A 117 21.30 1.53 22.21
N THR A 118 21.11 0.71 21.18
CA THR A 118 21.69 0.89 19.84
C THR A 118 20.69 1.30 18.75
N ALA A 119 19.37 1.26 18.99
CA ALA A 119 18.35 1.59 18.00
C ALA A 119 17.56 2.84 18.40
N ARG A 120 17.52 3.82 17.48
CA ARG A 120 16.90 5.13 17.70
C ARG A 120 15.36 5.02 17.67
N PRO A 121 14.61 5.78 18.50
CA PRO A 121 13.19 5.55 18.71
C PRO A 121 12.36 6.05 17.51
N SER A 122 11.49 5.21 16.96
CA SER A 122 10.60 5.56 15.84
C SER A 122 9.12 5.30 16.15
N ALA A 123 8.30 6.22 15.63
CA ALA A 123 6.88 6.09 15.24
C ALA A 123 5.79 5.82 16.31
N LEU A 124 4.95 6.83 16.55
CA LEU A 124 3.59 6.73 17.12
C LEU A 124 2.61 7.46 16.18
N PRO A 125 2.11 6.83 15.10
CA PRO A 125 0.78 7.18 14.60
C PRO A 125 0.15 6.11 13.69
N ALA A 126 -0.84 5.38 14.19
CA ALA A 126 -2.09 5.05 13.50
C ALA A 126 -2.95 4.25 14.47
N PHE A 127 -3.57 4.94 15.43
CA PHE A 127 -4.38 4.30 16.44
C PHE A 127 -5.82 4.77 16.35
N LEU A 128 -6.63 3.98 15.65
CA LEU A 128 -7.97 3.66 16.14
C LEU A 128 -7.84 2.32 16.86
N PHE A 129 -7.43 2.38 18.12
CA PHE A 129 -7.65 1.30 19.07
C PHE A 129 -8.30 1.95 20.29
N THR A 130 -9.25 1.25 20.90
CA THR A 130 -9.79 1.59 22.21
C THR A 130 -8.70 1.38 23.26
N LEU A 131 -7.72 2.27 23.30
CA LEU A 131 -6.91 2.46 24.51
C LEU A 131 -7.83 3.03 25.59
N ALA A 132 -7.66 2.59 26.83
CA ALA A 132 -8.32 3.26 27.94
C ALA A 132 -7.87 4.73 27.96
N LEU A 133 -8.75 5.63 28.40
CA LEU A 133 -8.44 7.06 28.44
C LEU A 133 -7.12 7.35 29.18
N ASP A 134 -6.85 6.58 30.23
CA ASP A 134 -5.65 6.72 31.04
C ASP A 134 -4.39 6.24 30.29
N ASP A 135 -4.48 5.21 29.45
CA ASP A 135 -3.38 4.78 28.58
C ASP A 135 -3.06 5.83 27.51
N ILE A 136 -4.10 6.48 26.95
CA ILE A 136 -3.92 7.57 25.99
C ILE A 136 -3.21 8.75 26.67
N LYS A 137 -3.67 9.14 27.86
CA LYS A 137 -3.07 10.23 28.63
C LYS A 137 -1.61 9.92 28.99
N ALA A 138 -1.34 8.73 29.50
CA ALA A 138 0.02 8.29 29.82
C ALA A 138 0.92 8.30 28.57
N ALA A 139 0.42 7.83 27.42
CA ALA A 139 1.16 7.87 26.17
C ALA A 139 1.44 9.30 25.67
N LEU A 140 0.51 10.24 25.87
CA LEU A 140 0.68 11.65 25.52
C LEU A 140 1.63 12.37 26.47
N GLU A 141 1.61 12.06 27.78
CA GLU A 141 2.51 12.65 28.78
C GLU A 141 3.99 12.34 28.51
N ILE A 142 4.29 11.15 27.99
CA ILE A 142 5.65 10.75 27.63
C ILE A 142 6.05 11.16 26.21
N ALA A 143 5.12 11.66 25.40
CA ALA A 143 5.36 12.02 24.01
C ALA A 143 6.20 13.30 23.91
N LYS A 144 7.49 13.16 23.59
CA LYS A 144 8.42 14.30 23.50
C LYS A 144 8.23 15.17 22.27
N ASN A 145 7.59 14.65 21.21
CA ASN A 145 7.43 15.33 19.92
C ASN A 145 6.09 14.99 19.28
N ILE A 146 5.08 15.83 19.52
CA ILE A 146 3.75 15.68 18.91
C ILE A 146 3.70 16.55 17.65
N LYS A 147 3.43 15.92 16.50
CA LYS A 147 3.27 16.62 15.22
C LYS A 147 1.80 16.60 14.80
N LEU A 148 1.28 17.76 14.44
CA LEU A 148 -0.07 17.89 13.87
C LEU A 148 0.02 17.89 12.35
N TRP A 149 -0.71 16.97 11.71
CA TRP A 149 -0.73 16.83 10.26
C TRP A 149 -2.14 17.12 9.73
N GLN A 150 -2.24 18.08 8.82
CA GLN A 150 -3.49 18.32 8.11
C GLN A 150 -3.70 17.20 7.09
N LEU A 151 -4.77 16.42 7.26
CA LEU A 151 -5.14 15.37 6.32
C LEU A 151 -5.58 16.00 4.99
N ARG A 152 -4.95 15.56 3.90
CA ARG A 152 -5.26 15.98 2.53
C ARG A 152 -5.43 14.76 1.65
N ASP A 153 -6.29 14.88 0.67
CA ASP A 153 -6.47 13.93 -0.43
C ASP A 153 -6.70 14.70 -1.73
N GLN A 154 -6.80 13.99 -2.85
CA GLN A 154 -7.03 14.59 -4.17
C GLN A 154 -8.08 13.81 -4.96
N GLU A 155 -8.84 14.48 -5.81
CA GLU A 155 -9.73 13.79 -6.74
C GLU A 155 -8.96 12.77 -7.59
N PRO A 156 -9.53 11.58 -7.87
CA PRO A 156 -8.85 10.57 -8.67
C PRO A 156 -8.40 11.16 -10.01
N LEU A 157 -7.11 11.01 -10.32
CA LEU A 157 -6.56 11.55 -11.55
C LEU A 157 -7.22 10.88 -12.77
N PRO A 158 -7.49 11.63 -13.85
CA PRO A 158 -8.11 11.07 -15.05
C PRO A 158 -7.18 10.08 -15.78
N THR A 159 -5.86 10.25 -15.63
CA THR A 159 -4.83 9.38 -16.20
C THR A 159 -3.58 9.42 -15.31
N TYR A 160 -2.89 8.29 -15.20
CA TYR A 160 -1.56 8.20 -14.58
C TYR A 160 -0.45 8.27 -15.60
N VAL A 161 -0.75 8.05 -16.89
CA VAL A 161 0.23 7.82 -17.95
C VAL A 161 0.24 8.92 -18.99
N ARG A 162 1.44 9.43 -19.30
CA ARG A 162 1.69 10.32 -20.44
C ARG A 162 2.94 9.87 -21.20
N GLY A 163 2.76 9.34 -22.40
CA GLY A 163 3.85 8.84 -23.24
C GLY A 163 4.60 7.69 -22.56
N ARG A 164 5.81 7.97 -22.07
CA ARG A 164 6.69 7.01 -21.38
C ARG A 164 6.80 7.26 -19.88
N ALA A 165 5.99 8.17 -19.35
CA ALA A 165 5.95 8.53 -17.93
C ALA A 165 4.67 8.00 -17.28
N VAL A 166 4.78 7.58 -16.03
CA VAL A 166 3.67 7.15 -15.17
C VAL A 166 3.82 7.73 -13.77
N SER A 167 2.71 8.16 -13.16
CA SER A 167 2.64 8.52 -11.75
C SER A 167 2.22 7.33 -10.91
N ILE A 168 2.83 7.15 -9.72
CA ILE A 168 2.55 6.06 -8.78
C ILE A 168 2.55 6.56 -7.32
N GLY A 169 2.00 5.78 -6.40
CA GLY A 169 1.89 6.13 -4.99
C GLY A 169 1.07 7.40 -4.76
N ASP A 170 1.40 8.16 -3.72
CA ASP A 170 0.69 9.41 -3.39
C ASP A 170 0.71 10.45 -4.52
N ALA A 171 1.71 10.43 -5.41
CA ALA A 171 1.75 11.29 -6.59
C ALA A 171 0.63 10.98 -7.59
N ALA A 172 0.03 9.78 -7.54
CA ALA A 172 -1.08 9.36 -8.38
C ALA A 172 -2.41 9.27 -7.62
N HIS A 173 -2.38 8.81 -6.37
CA HIS A 173 -3.58 8.41 -5.64
C HIS A 173 -3.50 8.67 -4.14
N VAL A 174 -2.98 9.84 -3.73
CA VAL A 174 -3.03 10.25 -2.32
C VAL A 174 -4.45 10.14 -1.74
N MET A 175 -4.54 9.57 -0.54
CA MET A 175 -5.78 9.32 0.17
C MET A 175 -5.63 9.55 1.66
N THR A 176 -6.73 9.90 2.34
CA THR A 176 -6.73 9.98 3.80
C THR A 176 -6.53 8.60 4.45
N PRO A 177 -6.00 8.51 5.68
CA PRO A 177 -5.63 7.24 6.29
C PRO A 177 -6.80 6.40 6.82
N HIS A 178 -8.06 6.79 6.59
CA HIS A 178 -9.24 6.15 7.22
C HIS A 178 -9.40 4.67 6.89
N GLN A 179 -8.89 4.19 5.76
CA GLN A 179 -8.85 2.76 5.43
C GLN A 179 -7.43 2.17 5.51
N GLY A 180 -6.40 2.98 5.79
CA GLY A 180 -5.00 2.53 5.86
C GLY A 180 -4.45 1.91 4.58
N GLN A 181 -4.98 2.27 3.40
CA GLN A 181 -4.69 1.58 2.13
C GLN A 181 -3.53 2.16 1.31
N GLY A 182 -3.01 3.35 1.64
CA GLY A 182 -1.95 3.99 0.85
C GLY A 182 -0.70 3.12 0.70
N GLY A 183 -0.29 2.44 1.77
CA GLY A 183 0.83 1.49 1.76
C GLY A 183 0.58 0.30 0.82
N THR A 184 -0.59 -0.32 0.91
CA THR A 184 -0.98 -1.43 0.03
C THR A 184 -1.05 -1.01 -1.44
N GLN A 185 -1.60 0.17 -1.76
CA GLN A 185 -1.66 0.65 -3.14
C GLN A 185 -0.28 0.92 -3.73
N ALA A 186 0.67 1.45 -2.94
CA ALA A 186 2.06 1.59 -3.37
C ALA A 186 2.74 0.24 -3.69
N VAL A 187 2.37 -0.83 -2.97
CA VAL A 187 2.85 -2.19 -3.24
C VAL A 187 2.24 -2.76 -4.53
N GLU A 188 0.93 -2.57 -4.72
CA GLU A 188 0.25 -2.99 -5.96
C GLU A 188 0.79 -2.25 -7.20
N ASP A 189 1.07 -0.95 -7.09
CA ASP A 189 1.74 -0.20 -8.17
C ASP A 189 3.10 -0.80 -8.53
N ALA A 190 3.89 -1.18 -7.52
CA ALA A 190 5.19 -1.79 -7.76
C ALA A 190 5.06 -3.14 -8.47
N GLU A 191 4.10 -3.96 -8.06
CA GLU A 191 3.79 -5.25 -8.71
C GLU A 191 3.41 -5.06 -10.18
N GLY A 192 2.68 -3.99 -10.50
CA GLY A 192 2.34 -3.63 -11.87
C GLY A 192 3.53 -3.49 -12.82
N PHE A 193 4.72 -3.16 -12.31
CA PHE A 193 5.94 -3.09 -13.14
C PHE A 193 6.49 -4.45 -13.56
N ARG A 194 5.95 -5.57 -13.07
CA ARG A 194 6.25 -6.91 -13.59
C ARG A 194 5.95 -7.07 -15.08
N LEU A 195 5.06 -6.23 -15.62
CA LEU A 195 4.83 -6.13 -17.06
C LEU A 195 6.09 -5.88 -17.88
N PHE A 196 7.07 -5.16 -17.31
CA PHE A 196 8.32 -4.80 -17.97
C PHE A 196 9.36 -5.91 -17.91
N LEU A 197 9.18 -6.90 -17.02
CA LEU A 197 10.10 -8.03 -16.84
C LEU A 197 9.88 -9.14 -17.88
N GLN A 198 8.80 -9.08 -18.67
CA GLN A 198 8.50 -10.08 -19.70
C GLN A 198 9.59 -10.14 -20.77
N LYS A 199 9.82 -11.35 -21.33
CA LYS A 199 10.82 -11.57 -22.38
C LYS A 199 10.48 -10.74 -23.63
N GLY A 200 11.50 -10.12 -24.23
CA GLY A 200 11.34 -9.37 -25.48
C GLY A 200 10.75 -7.97 -25.31
N VAL A 201 10.52 -7.51 -24.08
CA VAL A 201 10.15 -6.13 -23.81
C VAL A 201 11.30 -5.20 -24.23
N THR A 202 10.95 -4.24 -25.08
CA THR A 202 11.85 -3.19 -25.56
C THR A 202 11.25 -1.82 -25.28
N SER A 203 12.00 -0.75 -25.53
CA SER A 203 11.51 0.62 -25.39
C SER A 203 10.26 0.89 -26.25
N GLU A 204 10.06 0.20 -27.37
CA GLU A 204 8.87 0.36 -28.23
C GLU A 204 7.57 -0.03 -27.50
N HIS A 205 7.64 -0.98 -26.57
CA HIS A 205 6.49 -1.51 -25.84
C HIS A 205 6.07 -0.65 -24.63
N VAL A 206 6.94 0.28 -24.17
CA VAL A 206 6.70 1.06 -22.94
C VAL A 206 5.34 1.76 -22.91
N PRO A 207 4.91 2.48 -23.97
CA PRO A 207 3.61 3.15 -23.93
C PRO A 207 2.42 2.18 -23.76
N GLU A 208 2.47 1.01 -24.42
CA GLU A 208 1.42 -0.01 -24.32
C GLU A 208 1.39 -0.64 -22.91
N LEU A 209 2.56 -1.02 -22.38
CA LEU A 209 2.66 -1.63 -21.06
C LEU A 209 2.19 -0.66 -19.95
N LEU A 210 2.53 0.62 -20.07
CA LEU A 210 2.01 1.64 -19.16
C LEU A 210 0.50 1.82 -19.28
N LYS A 211 -0.08 1.71 -20.48
CA LYS A 211 -1.54 1.71 -20.62
C LYS A 211 -2.17 0.48 -19.99
N GLY A 212 -1.58 -0.71 -20.12
CA GLY A 212 -2.00 -1.90 -19.38
C GLY A 212 -1.98 -1.67 -17.87
N PHE A 213 -0.86 -1.17 -17.35
CA PHE A 213 -0.73 -0.78 -15.94
C PHE A 213 -1.88 0.15 -15.49
N GLU A 214 -2.12 1.23 -16.22
CA GLU A 214 -3.15 2.22 -15.91
C GLU A 214 -4.55 1.61 -15.87
N THR A 215 -4.87 0.70 -16.79
CA THR A 215 -6.21 0.07 -16.83
C THR A 215 -6.54 -0.76 -15.60
N VAL A 216 -5.53 -1.21 -14.85
CA VAL A 216 -5.70 -1.98 -13.62
C VAL A 216 -5.56 -1.09 -12.40
N CYS A 217 -4.41 -0.41 -12.26
CA CYS A 217 -4.08 0.30 -11.03
C CYS A 217 -4.96 1.55 -10.82
N ARG A 218 -5.27 2.31 -11.87
CA ARG A 218 -6.03 3.57 -11.73
C ARG A 218 -7.48 3.33 -11.28
N PRO A 219 -8.31 2.48 -11.92
CA PRO A 219 -9.68 2.27 -11.46
C PRO A 219 -9.73 1.75 -10.02
N ARG A 220 -8.80 0.85 -9.66
CA ARG A 220 -8.71 0.27 -8.32
C ARG A 220 -8.38 1.31 -7.26
N ALA A 221 -7.29 2.06 -7.43
CA ALA A 221 -6.90 3.12 -6.50
C ALA A 221 -7.97 4.22 -6.41
N SER A 222 -8.58 4.60 -7.54
CA SER A 222 -9.68 5.56 -7.59
C SER A 222 -10.90 5.10 -6.77
N GLN A 223 -11.25 3.83 -6.86
CA GLN A 223 -12.35 3.26 -6.09
C GLN A 223 -12.03 3.27 -4.59
N ILE A 224 -10.80 2.94 -4.20
CA ILE A 224 -10.34 2.97 -2.80
C ILE A 224 -10.31 4.41 -2.26
N GLN A 225 -9.84 5.40 -3.03
CA GLN A 225 -9.90 6.82 -2.66
C GLN A 225 -11.34 7.25 -2.35
N ASN A 226 -12.28 6.92 -3.25
CA ASN A 226 -13.69 7.26 -3.08
C ASN A 226 -14.34 6.53 -1.89
N ASN A 227 -14.01 5.24 -1.70
CA ASN A 227 -14.47 4.47 -0.55
C ASN A 227 -13.94 5.06 0.76
N THR A 228 -12.69 5.55 0.77
CA THR A 228 -12.05 6.16 1.93
C THR A 228 -12.73 7.48 2.30
N ARG A 229 -13.12 8.31 1.32
CA ARG A 229 -13.92 9.53 1.59
C ARG A 229 -15.24 9.20 2.24
N LYS A 230 -15.95 8.22 1.68
CA LYS A 230 -17.23 7.76 2.23
C LYS A 230 -17.06 7.13 3.62
N ALA A 231 -15.87 6.65 3.99
CA ALA A 231 -15.59 6.06 5.30
C ALA A 231 -15.54 7.11 6.43
N LYS A 232 -15.46 8.40 6.09
CA LYS A 232 -15.57 9.50 7.07
C LYS A 232 -16.97 9.61 7.70
N ASN A 233 -18.00 9.07 7.05
CA ASN A 233 -19.39 9.16 7.49
C ASN A 233 -19.81 7.91 8.28
N LYS A 234 -20.76 8.06 9.22
CA LYS A 234 -21.33 6.93 9.99
C LYS A 234 -21.87 5.87 9.03
N ARG A 235 -21.43 4.61 9.17
CA ARG A 235 -21.79 3.48 8.30
C ARG A 235 -22.46 2.36 9.08
N THR A 236 -23.31 1.59 8.39
CA THR A 236 -23.76 0.29 8.89
C THR A 236 -22.66 -0.76 8.71
N ALA A 237 -22.74 -1.88 9.43
CA ALA A 237 -21.76 -2.97 9.32
C ALA A 237 -21.70 -3.55 7.88
N GLU A 238 -22.84 -3.66 7.18
CA GLU A 238 -22.85 -4.16 5.79
C GLU A 238 -22.17 -3.22 4.79
N GLU A 239 -22.30 -1.90 5.00
CA GLU A 239 -21.61 -0.91 4.18
C GLU A 239 -20.09 -1.02 4.36
N VAL A 240 -19.62 -1.10 5.61
CA VAL A 240 -18.20 -1.32 5.94
C VAL A 240 -17.68 -2.57 5.24
N TYR A 241 -18.36 -3.71 5.40
CA TYR A 241 -17.95 -4.99 4.81
C TYR A 241 -17.88 -4.93 3.26
N ARG A 242 -18.88 -4.31 2.61
CA ARG A 242 -18.90 -4.18 1.14
C ARG A 242 -17.76 -3.32 0.62
N PHE A 243 -17.42 -2.25 1.33
CA PHE A 243 -16.33 -1.35 0.93
C PHE A 243 -14.94 -1.91 1.23
N GLU A 244 -14.81 -2.80 2.21
CA GLU A 244 -13.55 -3.41 2.59
C GLU A 244 -13.16 -4.60 1.72
N LYS A 245 -14.13 -5.30 1.13
CA LYS A 245 -13.83 -6.47 0.28
C LYS A 245 -12.80 -6.15 -0.83
N ILE A 246 -12.93 -5.00 -1.50
CA ILE A 246 -11.98 -4.61 -2.56
C ILE A 246 -10.56 -4.35 -2.04
N ASN A 247 -10.40 -3.97 -0.77
CA ASN A 247 -9.11 -3.62 -0.18
C ASN A 247 -8.12 -4.80 -0.19
N TRP A 248 -8.64 -6.03 -0.24
CA TRP A 248 -7.86 -7.26 -0.11
C TRP A 248 -7.89 -8.18 -1.33
N THR A 249 -8.65 -7.83 -2.38
CA THR A 249 -8.90 -8.72 -3.53
C THR A 249 -8.13 -8.32 -4.79
N TYR A 250 -6.80 -8.18 -4.70
CA TYR A 250 -5.95 -7.99 -5.88
C TYR A 250 -5.27 -9.30 -6.24
N GLY A 251 -5.52 -9.81 -7.46
CA GLY A 251 -4.92 -11.06 -7.95
C GLY A 251 -3.46 -10.89 -8.38
N GLY A 252 -3.15 -9.75 -9.01
CA GLY A 252 -1.85 -9.45 -9.60
C GLY A 252 -2.01 -8.93 -11.02
N ILE A 253 -1.08 -8.11 -11.50
CA ILE A 253 -1.24 -7.32 -12.72
C ILE A 253 -1.59 -8.16 -13.95
N MET A 254 -1.01 -9.36 -14.06
CA MET A 254 -1.25 -10.27 -15.19
C MET A 254 -2.67 -10.84 -15.18
N GLU A 255 -3.18 -11.22 -14.01
CA GLU A 255 -4.53 -11.76 -13.83
C GLU A 255 -5.58 -10.66 -14.06
N GLU A 256 -5.36 -9.50 -13.46
CA GLU A 256 -6.26 -8.35 -13.59
C GLU A 256 -6.34 -7.86 -15.04
N LEU A 257 -5.22 -7.80 -15.76
CA LEU A 257 -5.22 -7.44 -17.18
C LEU A 257 -6.01 -8.42 -18.04
N LYS A 258 -5.93 -9.71 -17.74
CA LYS A 258 -6.70 -10.74 -18.43
C LYS A 258 -8.21 -10.52 -18.20
N ALA A 259 -8.61 -10.31 -16.96
CA ALA A 259 -10.01 -10.04 -16.60
C ALA A 259 -10.56 -8.76 -17.28
N VAL A 260 -9.75 -7.69 -17.36
CA VAL A 260 -10.11 -6.45 -18.06
C VAL A 260 -10.32 -6.70 -19.56
N LYS A 261 -9.46 -7.49 -20.20
CA LYS A 261 -9.57 -7.83 -21.63
C LYS A 261 -10.82 -8.66 -21.91
N GLU A 262 -11.11 -9.66 -21.09
CA GLU A 262 -12.31 -10.49 -21.21
C GLU A 262 -13.60 -9.67 -21.07
N THR A 263 -13.65 -8.79 -20.07
CA THR A 263 -14.80 -7.91 -19.84
C THR A 263 -15.00 -6.90 -20.98
N SER A 264 -13.91 -6.38 -21.53
CA SER A 264 -13.94 -5.42 -22.65
C SER A 264 -14.32 -6.09 -23.97
N GLY A 265 -13.91 -7.35 -24.18
CA GLY A 265 -14.32 -8.18 -25.32
C GLY A 265 -15.81 -8.51 -25.27
N MET A 266 -16.35 -8.86 -24.10
CA MET A 266 -17.77 -9.15 -23.91
C MET A 266 -18.68 -7.93 -24.21
N ARG A 267 -18.20 -6.70 -23.98
CA ARG A 267 -18.93 -5.47 -24.32
C ARG A 267 -18.90 -5.10 -25.80
N ARG A 268 -17.99 -5.66 -26.60
CA ARG A 268 -17.91 -5.44 -28.06
C ARG A 268 -18.78 -6.41 -28.87
N CYS A 269 -19.29 -7.48 -28.26
CA CYS A 269 -20.17 -8.47 -28.88
C CYS A 269 -21.67 -8.22 -28.63
N LYS A 270 -22.06 -7.02 -28.20
CA LYS A 270 -23.47 -6.62 -28.03
C LYS A 270 -23.82 -5.46 -28.96
#